data_AF-A0A9X0QFE5-F1
#
_entry.id   AF-A0A9X0QFE5-F1
#
_cell.length_a   1.000
_cell.length_b   1.000
_cell.length_c   1.000
_cell.angle_alpha   90.00
_cell.angle_beta   90.00
_cell.angle_gamma   90.00
#
_symmetry.space_group_name_H-M   'P 1'
#
loop_
_entity.id
_entity.type
_entity.pdbx_description
1 polymer ?
#
loop_
_entity_poly.entity_id
_entity_poly.type
_entity_poly.pdbx_seq_one_letter_code
_entity_poly.pdbx_strand_id
1 'polypeptide(L)' 'MPNINKCAMKDCLCNVADGQKYCSAYCEAAKGETKLQCDCGHPACAAQKL' A
#
# COMPACT_ATOMS: atom_id res chain seq x y z
N MET A 1 -14.04 -17.14 2.51
CA MET A 1 -13.68 -15.87 3.18
C MET A 1 -12.59 -15.22 2.34
N PRO A 2 -12.77 -14.05 1.72
CA PRO A 2 -11.67 -13.39 1.03
C PRO A 2 -10.62 -12.99 2.07
N ASN A 3 -9.43 -13.58 2.01
CA ASN A 3 -8.30 -13.13 2.82
C ASN A 3 -7.90 -11.74 2.30
N ILE A 4 -8.20 -10.72 3.08
CA ILE A 4 -7.77 -9.36 2.80
C ILE A 4 -6.35 -9.23 3.35
N ASN A 5 -5.36 -9.25 2.45
CA ASN A 5 -3.97 -9.04 2.83
C ASN A 5 -3.69 -7.54 2.91
N LYS A 6 -2.68 -7.14 3.67
CA LYS A 6 -2.18 -5.75 3.62
C LYS A 6 -1.15 -5.60 2.50
N CYS A 7 -1.07 -4.40 1.95
CA CYS A 7 -0.01 -4.01 1.03
C CYS A 7 1.34 -4.28 1.69
N ALA A 8 2.27 -4.89 0.95
CA ALA A 8 3.60 -5.25 1.44
C ALA A 8 4.53 -4.03 1.62
N MET A 9 4.09 -2.83 1.25
CA MET A 9 4.79 -1.59 1.57
C MET A 9 4.58 -1.23 3.05
N LYS A 10 5.69 -1.02 3.77
CA LYS A 10 5.68 -0.79 5.23
C LYS A 10 4.81 0.40 5.66
N ASP A 11 4.87 1.49 4.90
CA ASP A 11 4.13 2.74 5.16
C ASP A 11 2.81 2.83 4.38
N CYS A 12 2.34 1.72 3.81
CA CYS A 12 1.07 1.65 3.09
C CYS A 12 -0.01 0.99 3.95
N LEU A 13 -1.16 1.66 4.10
CA LEU A 13 -2.30 1.13 4.84
C LEU A 13 -3.35 0.44 3.96
N CYS A 14 -3.05 0.28 2.67
CA CYS A 14 -4.01 -0.32 1.76
C CYS A 14 -4.16 -1.81 2.01
N ASN A 15 -5.39 -2.26 1.86
CA ASN A 15 -5.73 -3.67 1.75
C ASN A 15 -5.63 -4.11 0.29
N VAL A 16 -5.20 -5.34 0.06
CA VAL A 16 -5.01 -5.95 -1.25
C VAL A 16 -5.79 -7.25 -1.32
N ALA A 17 -6.20 -7.61 -2.53
CA ALA A 17 -6.89 -8.87 -2.77
C ALA A 17 -5.98 -10.07 -2.46
N ASP A 18 -6.60 -11.25 -2.29
CA ASP A 18 -5.85 -12.49 -2.14
C ASP A 18 -4.96 -12.73 -3.37
N GLY A 19 -3.70 -13.11 -3.16
CA GLY A 19 -2.68 -13.25 -4.20
C GLY A 19 -2.01 -11.94 -4.65
N GLN A 20 -2.53 -10.76 -4.27
CA GLN A 20 -1.84 -9.50 -4.52
C GLN A 20 -0.92 -9.11 -3.36
N LYS A 21 0.24 -8.53 -3.68
CA LYS A 21 1.21 -8.05 -2.70
C LYS A 21 1.19 -6.53 -2.53
N TYR A 22 0.82 -5.80 -3.57
CA TYR A 22 0.84 -4.34 -3.59
C TYR A 22 -0.52 -3.82 -4.03
N CYS A 23 -0.94 -2.68 -3.48
CA CYS A 23 -2.22 -2.07 -3.84
C CYS A 23 -2.17 -1.38 -5.20
N SER A 24 -0.99 -0.95 -5.66
CA SER A 24 -0.78 -0.32 -6.95
C SER A 24 0.66 -0.48 -7.41
N ALA A 25 0.91 -0.19 -8.69
CA ALA A 25 2.25 -0.17 -9.28
C ALA A 25 3.20 0.81 -8.57
N TYR A 26 2.68 1.88 -7.97
CA TYR A 26 3.48 2.80 -7.16
C TYR A 26 4.12 2.09 -5.98
N CYS A 27 3.35 1.29 -5.23
CA CYS A 27 3.86 0.55 -4.08
C CYS A 27 4.82 -0.56 -4.49
N GLU A 28 4.63 -1.16 -5.67
CA GLU A 28 5.56 -2.14 -6.21
C GLU A 28 6.89 -1.49 -6.62
N ALA A 29 6.85 -0.35 -7.30
CA ALA A 29 8.05 0.40 -7.70
C ALA A 29 8.78 1.03 -6.51
N ALA A 30 8.04 1.44 -5.46
CA ALA A 30 8.60 1.97 -4.22
C ALA A 30 9.08 0.88 -3.25
N LYS A 31 9.02 -0.40 -3.65
CA LYS A 31 9.49 -1.51 -2.81
C LYS A 31 10.97 -1.35 -2.51
N GLY A 32 11.30 -1.21 -1.22
CA GLY A 32 12.68 -1.05 -0.75
C GLY A 32 13.14 0.40 -0.65
N GLU A 33 12.32 1.35 -1.10
CA GLU A 33 12.54 2.77 -0.85
C GLU A 33 12.14 3.12 0.59
N THR A 34 13.02 3.80 1.31
CA THR A 34 12.69 4.36 2.63
C THR A 34 11.97 5.69 2.43
N LYS A 35 10.73 5.66 1.96
CA LYS A 35 9.87 6.84 1.84
C LYS A 35 9.08 7.03 3.13
N LEU A 36 9.02 8.28 3.61
CA LEU A 36 8.29 8.64 4.83
C LEU A 36 6.76 8.54 4.65
N GLN A 37 6.24 8.73 3.44
CA GLN A 37 4.81 8.71 3.14
C GLN A 37 4.51 7.97 1.83
N CYS A 38 3.45 7.16 1.86
CA CYS A 38 2.93 6.44 0.70
C CYS A 38 2.04 7.33 -0.17
N ASP A 39 2.35 7.42 -1.47
CA ASP A 39 1.58 8.21 -2.46
C ASP A 39 0.79 7.34 -3.44
N CYS A 40 0.35 6.15 -3.03
CA CYS A 40 -0.37 5.21 -3.90
C CYS A 40 -1.75 5.70 -4.39
N GLY A 41 -2.20 6.90 -3.97
CA GLY A 41 -3.46 7.53 -4.39
C GLY A 41 -4.73 6.98 -3.73
N HIS A 42 -4.63 5.94 -2.90
CA HIS A 42 -5.79 5.35 -2.25
C HIS A 42 -6.20 6.10 -0.98
N PRO A 43 -7.51 6.16 -0.68
CA PRO A 43 -8.02 6.91 0.46
C PRO A 43 -7.42 6.46 1.80
N ALA A 44 -7.11 5.16 1.95
CA ALA A 44 -6.46 4.63 3.15
C ALA A 44 -5.10 5.28 3.45
N CYS A 45 -4.34 5.66 2.41
CA CYS A 45 -3.05 6.33 2.56
C CYS A 45 -3.18 7.87 2.48
N ALA A 46 -4.13 8.37 1.68
CA ALA A 46 -4.38 9.81 1.53
C ALA A 46 -4.83 10.46 2.85
N ALA A 47 -5.60 9.73 3.67
CA ALA A 47 -6.05 10.21 4.98
C ALA A 47 -4.94 10.37 6.04
N GLN A 48 -3.71 9.90 5.77
CA GLN A 48 -2.57 10.02 6.68
C GLN A 48 -1.63 11.20 6.36
N LYS A 49 -1.94 12.01 5.34
CA LYS A 49 -1.25 13.28 5.09
C LYS A 49 -1.82 14.37 6.01
N LEU A 50 -1.45 14.32 7.28
CA LEU A 50 -1.69 15.39 8.27
C LEU A 50 -0.41 16.19 8.50
#